data_AF-A0AAV5NJL5-F1
#
_entry.id   AF-A0AAV5NJL5-F1
#
_cell.length_a   1.000
_cell.length_b   1.000
_cell.length_c   1.000
_cell.angle_alpha   90.00
_cell.angle_beta   90.00
_cell.angle_gamma   90.00
#
_symmetry.space_group_name_H-M   'P 1'
#
loop_
_entity.id
_entity.type
_entity.pdbx_description
1 polymer ?
#
loop_
_entity_poly.entity_id
_entity_poly.type
_entity_poly.pdbx_seq_one_letter_code
_entity_poly.pdbx_strand_id
1 'polypeptide(L)' 'MRKYKRKGVGKEAIAQVLNHYPGEWQIRVLIENLGALSFWEAAITNAIGRKYTLEKDIDVDKEMHFIRFNVQNR' A
#
# COMPACT_ATOMS: atom_id res chain seq x y z
N MET A 1 17.34 0.72 -6.48
CA MET A 1 16.48 0.27 -5.34
C MET A 1 16.94 -1.02 -4.63
N ARG A 2 17.60 -2.01 -5.27
CA ARG A 2 18.07 -3.26 -4.61
C ARG A 2 18.82 -3.03 -3.28
N LYS A 3 19.67 -1.99 -3.20
CA LYS A 3 20.45 -1.64 -1.99
C LYS A 3 19.62 -1.26 -0.74
N TYR A 4 18.34 -0.93 -0.92
CA TYR A 4 17.40 -0.56 0.15
C TYR A 4 16.33 -1.63 0.39
N LYS A 5 16.35 -2.75 -0.37
CA LYS A 5 15.40 -3.84 -0.19
C LYS A 5 15.55 -4.40 1.23
N ARG A 6 14.43 -4.59 1.93
CA ARG A 6 14.35 -5.08 3.32
C ARG A 6 14.99 -4.19 4.39
N LYS A 7 15.39 -2.96 4.08
CA LYS A 7 15.96 -2.00 5.05
C LYS A 7 14.93 -1.04 5.67
N GLY A 8 13.64 -1.32 5.56
CA GLY A 8 12.58 -0.49 6.13
C GLY A 8 12.29 0.83 5.39
N VAL A 9 13.20 1.32 4.54
CA VAL A 9 13.08 2.63 3.85
C VAL A 9 11.72 2.85 3.17
N GLY A 10 11.19 1.85 2.47
CA GLY A 10 9.88 1.98 1.82
C GLY A 10 8.70 2.07 2.79
N LYS A 11 8.79 1.43 3.96
CA LYS A 11 7.76 1.51 5.00
C LYS A 11 7.77 2.88 5.68
N GLU A 12 8.96 3.40 5.95
CA GLU A 12 9.13 4.74 6.52
C GLU A 12 8.62 5.82 5.54
N ALA A 13 8.99 5.70 4.26
CA ALA A 13 8.55 6.65 3.24
C ALA A 13 7.01 6.70 3.13
N ILE A 14 6.32 5.56 3.11
CA ILE A 14 4.84 5.59 3.02
C ILE A 14 4.22 6.14 4.30
N ALA A 15 4.76 5.84 5.48
CA ALA A 15 4.26 6.39 6.74
C ALA A 15 4.33 7.92 6.73
N GLN A 16 5.45 8.49 6.26
CA GLN A 16 5.60 9.93 6.12
C GLN A 16 4.63 10.51 5.09
N VAL A 17 4.49 9.88 3.92
CA VAL A 17 3.54 10.35 2.88
C VAL A 17 2.12 10.39 3.43
N LEU A 18 1.65 9.31 4.07
CA LEU A 18 0.31 9.24 4.62
C LEU A 18 0.07 10.26 5.75
N ASN A 19 1.10 10.56 6.54
CA ASN A 19 1.00 11.57 7.60
C ASN A 19 0.92 13.01 7.05
N HIS A 20 1.60 13.30 5.93
CA HIS A 20 1.58 14.64 5.33
C HIS A 20 0.38 14.87 4.42
N TYR A 21 -0.19 13.80 3.86
CA TYR A 21 -1.25 13.85 2.88
C TYR A 21 -2.43 12.95 3.30
N PRO A 22 -3.27 13.42 4.25
CA PRO A 22 -4.50 12.72 4.62
C PRO A 22 -5.49 12.68 3.46
N GLY A 23 -6.36 11.68 3.44
CA GLY A 23 -7.41 11.51 2.44
C GLY A 23 -7.68 10.06 2.07
N GLU A 24 -8.36 9.87 0.95
CA GLU A 24 -8.63 8.56 0.34
C GLU A 24 -7.42 8.09 -0.47
N TRP A 25 -6.97 6.87 -0.20
CA TRP A 25 -5.82 6.26 -0.85
C TRP A 25 -6.21 4.96 -1.52
N GLN A 26 -5.58 4.71 -2.68
CA GLN A 26 -5.69 3.46 -3.41
C GLN A 26 -4.31 3.03 -3.91
N ILE A 27 -3.98 1.77 -3.66
CA ILE A 27 -2.79 1.12 -4.19
C ILE A 27 -3.22 -0.05 -5.06
N ARG A 28 -2.70 -0.11 -6.29
CA ARG A 28 -2.95 -1.19 -7.24
C ARG A 28 -1.71 -2.07 -7.36
N VAL A 29 -1.91 -3.38 -7.29
CA VAL A 29 -0.83 -4.36 -7.41
C VAL A 29 -1.25 -5.45 -8.37
N LEU A 30 -0.44 -5.70 -9.41
CA LEU A 30 -0.64 -6.83 -10.33
C LEU A 30 -0.82 -8.15 -9.55
N ILE A 31 -1.77 -8.98 -9.98
CA ILE A 31 -2.10 -10.27 -9.32
C ILE A 31 -0.85 -11.16 -9.19
N GLU A 32 0.00 -11.19 -10.21
CA GLU A 32 1.22 -12.00 -10.21
C GLU A 32 2.33 -11.46 -9.28
N ASN A 33 2.24 -10.21 -8.85
CA ASN A 33 3.28 -9.56 -8.05
C ASN A 33 3.03 -9.72 -6.54
N LEU A 34 3.04 -10.97 -6.09
CA LEU A 34 2.85 -11.33 -4.67
C LEU A 34 3.88 -10.64 -3.75
N GLY A 35 5.10 -10.41 -4.25
CA GLY A 35 6.14 -9.71 -3.48
C GLY A 35 5.79 -8.24 -3.21
N ALA A 36 5.18 -7.55 -4.17
CA ALA A 36 4.68 -6.19 -3.96
C ALA A 36 3.42 -6.19 -3.08
N LEU A 37 2.52 -7.17 -3.26
CA LEU A 37 1.32 -7.29 -2.43
C LEU A 37 1.68 -7.43 -0.95
N SER A 38 2.54 -8.40 -0.61
CA SER A 38 2.99 -8.60 0.77
C SER A 38 3.75 -7.40 1.32
N PHE A 39 4.49 -6.67 0.48
CA PHE A 39 5.13 -5.43 0.91
C PHE A 39 4.10 -4.37 1.29
N TRP A 40 3.11 -4.12 0.44
CA TRP A 40 2.11 -3.07 0.66
C TRP A 40 1.20 -3.39 1.85
N GLU A 41 0.71 -4.63 1.98
CA GLU A 41 -0.07 -5.04 3.16
C GLU A 41 0.71 -4.82 4.46
N ALA A 42 1.99 -5.20 4.50
CA ALA A 42 2.83 -5.01 5.68
C ALA A 42 3.18 -3.53 5.94
N ALA A 43 3.26 -2.70 4.90
CA ALA A 43 3.56 -1.28 5.02
C ALA A 43 2.34 -0.49 5.52
N ILE A 44 1.16 -0.74 4.94
CA ILE A 44 -0.10 -0.10 5.31
C ILE A 44 -0.53 -0.56 6.70
N THR A 45 -0.41 -1.85 7.01
CA THR A 45 -0.69 -2.37 8.36
C THR A 45 0.18 -1.69 9.42
N ASN A 46 1.45 -1.39 9.12
CA ASN A 46 2.31 -0.66 10.04
C ASN A 46 1.84 0.80 10.20
N ALA A 47 1.51 1.48 9.10
CA ALA A 47 1.14 2.88 9.11
C ALA A 47 -0.22 3.16 9.77
N ILE A 48 -1.25 2.35 9.48
CA ILE A 48 -2.64 2.63 9.85
C ILE A 48 -3.36 1.45 10.53
N GLY A 49 -2.67 0.34 10.77
CA GLY A 49 -3.29 -0.91 11.21
C GLY A 49 -4.05 -1.61 10.09
N ARG A 50 -4.92 -2.56 10.43
CA ARG A 50 -5.75 -3.30 9.47
C ARG A 50 -6.99 -2.51 9.01
N LYS A 51 -6.85 -1.20 8.83
CA LYS A 51 -7.92 -0.28 8.42
C LYS A 51 -7.91 -0.04 6.90
N TYR A 52 -7.95 -1.13 6.14
CA TYR A 52 -7.97 -1.10 4.68
C TYR A 52 -8.85 -2.24 4.16
N THR A 53 -9.37 -2.09 2.94
CA THR A 53 -9.94 -3.20 2.18
C THR A 53 -8.93 -3.71 1.16
N LEU A 54 -8.94 -5.02 0.93
CA LEU A 54 -8.16 -5.67 -0.12
C LEU A 54 -9.14 -6.42 -1.02
N GLU A 55 -9.30 -5.93 -2.24
CA GLU A 55 -10.22 -6.47 -3.23
C GLU A 55 -9.48 -6.79 -4.52
N LYS A 56 -10.10 -7.60 -5.38
CA LYS A 56 -9.67 -7.74 -6.76
C LYS A 56 -10.62 -6.94 -7.64
N ASP A 57 -10.06 -6.21 -8.58
CA ASP A 57 -10.81 -5.37 -9.51
C ASP A 57 -10.03 -5.25 -10.84
N ILE A 58 -10.70 -4.78 -11.89
CA ILE A 58 -10.11 -4.65 -13.22
C ILE A 58 -9.68 -3.19 -13.45
N ASP A 59 -8.41 -2.99 -13.76
CA ASP A 59 -7.90 -1.73 -14.29
C ASP A 59 -7.73 -1.84 -15.80
N VAL A 60 -8.71 -1.31 -16.54
CA VAL A 60 -8.86 -1.39 -18.01
C VAL A 60 -9.02 -2.84 -18.52
N ASP A 61 -7.95 -3.61 -18.52
CA ASP A 61 -7.87 -4.98 -19.03
C ASP A 61 -7.18 -5.95 -18.05
N LYS A 62 -6.66 -5.45 -16.93
CA LYS A 62 -5.87 -6.24 -15.98
C LYS A 62 -6.57 -6.36 -14.64
N GLU A 63 -6.79 -7.61 -14.21
CA GLU A 63 -7.14 -7.88 -12.82
C GLU A 63 -5.95 -7.48 -11.93
N MET A 64 -6.24 -6.77 -10.84
CA MET A 64 -5.25 -6.33 -9.86
C MET A 64 -5.81 -6.45 -8.46
N HIS A 65 -4.92 -6.51 -7.48
CA HIS A 65 -5.25 -6.24 -6.09
C HIS A 65 -5.39 -4.73 -5.88
N PHE A 66 -6.52 -4.32 -5.31
CA PHE A 66 -6.81 -2.95 -4.91
C PHE A 66 -6.80 -2.89 -3.38
N ILE A 67 -5.85 -2.15 -2.83
CA ILE A 67 -5.80 -1.83 -1.40
C ILE A 67 -6.34 -0.41 -1.23
N ARG A 68 -7.51 -0.27 -0.58
CA ARG A 68 -8.20 1.01 -0.40
C ARG A 68 -8.32 1.34 1.08
N PHE A 69 -8.04 2.58 1.45
CA PHE A 69 -8.12 3.05 2.84
C PHE A 69 -8.21 4.57 2.92
N ASN A 70 -8.73 5.06 4.04
CA ASN A 70 -8.75 6.49 4.37
C ASN A 70 -7.77 6.78 5.52
N VAL A 71 -7.03 7.88 5.39
CA VAL A 71 -6.21 8.44 6.46
C VAL A 71 -6.77 9.80 6.86
N GLN A 72 -7.16 9.94 8.12
CA GLN A 72 -7.58 11.22 8.70
C GLN A 72 -6.41 11.84 9.47
N ASN A 73 -6.36 13.18 9.51
CA ASN A 73 -5.43 13.88 10.40
C ASN A 73 -5.76 13.48 11.84
N ARG A 74 -4.71 13.10 12.59
CA ARG A 74 -4.79 12.88 14.03
C ARG A 74 -4.97 14.18 14.78
#